data_AF-A0A1L6RA13-F1
#
_entry.id   AF-A0A1L6RA13-F1
#
_cell.length_a   1.000
_cell.length_b   1.000
_cell.length_c   1.000
_cell.angle_alpha   90.00
_cell.angle_beta   90.00
_cell.angle_gamma   90.00
#
_symmetry.space_group_name_H-M   'P 1'
#
loop_
_entity.id
_entity.type
_entity.pdbx_description
1 polymer ?
#
loop_
_entity_poly.entity_id
_entity_poly.type
_entity_poly.pdbx_seq_one_letter_code
_entity_poly.pdbx_strand_id
1 'polypeptide(L)'
;MSILIALIPALAWGSVGLVTTKMGGTAAQGTLGMTFGSLVFGLLTLCVFVIPNSGMSFAFNPRIWLVGFVSGIFWAVGTAGQFVGFKKLGVSIGQPLSTAGQIIGNALLAAVVLGEWQTGHMWLFGAIAIIAVGLGAVLTALPDSAEPAQASANREMKSGAIAVLISTLGFMMYFIFPNLLNKVGYITDHVHNQNKGLDYMTAIVGPQSIGQVLGAFIIVIFFMKEGKTMFEKGTWRNMVTGLGTWKCLYVYFSC
;
A
#
# COMPACT_ATOMS: atom_id res chain seq x y z
N MET A 1 -9.27 -10.65 -21.57
CA MET A 1 -9.74 -9.44 -20.86
C MET A 1 -9.16 -9.32 -19.46
N SER A 2 -8.90 -10.41 -18.74
CA SER A 2 -8.39 -10.40 -17.35
C SER A 2 -7.01 -9.76 -17.16
N ILE A 3 -6.07 -9.93 -18.10
CA ILE A 3 -4.71 -9.35 -18.01
C ILE A 3 -4.75 -7.81 -18.09
N LEU A 4 -5.57 -7.23 -18.98
CA LEU A 4 -5.67 -5.77 -19.12
C LEU A 4 -6.23 -5.11 -17.84
N ILE A 5 -7.14 -5.79 -17.15
CA ILE A 5 -7.71 -5.34 -15.89
C ILE A 5 -6.67 -5.45 -14.75
N ALA A 6 -5.86 -6.51 -14.74
CA ALA A 6 -4.77 -6.66 -13.77
C ALA A 6 -3.66 -5.60 -13.88
N LEU A 7 -3.51 -4.96 -15.04
CA LEU A 7 -2.56 -3.85 -15.23
C LEU A 7 -3.02 -2.54 -14.59
N ILE A 8 -4.33 -2.36 -14.36
CA ILE A 8 -4.88 -1.10 -13.84
C ILE A 8 -4.31 -0.77 -12.44
N PRO A 9 -4.33 -1.69 -11.45
CA PRO A 9 -3.69 -1.45 -10.15
C PRO A 9 -2.19 -1.23 -10.26
N ALA A 10 -1.49 -1.97 -11.14
CA ALA A 10 -0.05 -1.85 -11.31
C ALA A 10 0.34 -0.46 -11.82
N LEU A 11 -0.42 0.07 -12.80
CA LEU A 11 -0.22 1.43 -13.33
C LEU A 11 -0.59 2.49 -12.29
N ALA A 12 -1.71 2.31 -11.59
CA ALA A 12 -2.15 3.25 -10.56
C ALA A 12 -1.15 3.35 -9.41
N TRP A 13 -0.74 2.21 -8.83
CA TRP A 13 0.24 2.14 -7.75
C TRP A 13 1.63 2.59 -8.21
N GLY A 14 2.08 2.19 -9.40
CA GLY A 14 3.35 2.63 -9.97
C GLY A 14 3.43 4.14 -10.17
N SER A 15 2.31 4.78 -10.54
CA SER A 15 2.25 6.23 -10.78
C SER A 15 2.30 7.09 -9.50
N VAL A 16 2.07 6.50 -8.32
CA VAL A 16 1.99 7.23 -7.03
C VAL A 16 3.21 8.11 -6.79
N GLY A 17 4.41 7.58 -6.98
CA GLY A 17 5.65 8.35 -6.81
C GLY A 17 5.71 9.57 -7.73
N LEU A 18 5.32 9.42 -9.00
CA LEU A 18 5.33 10.51 -9.98
C LEU A 18 4.31 11.59 -9.62
N VAL A 19 3.07 11.19 -9.31
CA VAL A 19 1.99 12.13 -8.98
C VAL A 19 2.31 12.87 -7.68
N THR A 20 2.74 12.18 -6.63
CA THR A 20 3.10 12.81 -5.33
C THR A 20 4.28 13.77 -5.46
N THR A 21 5.27 13.45 -6.30
CA THR A 21 6.38 14.37 -6.59
C THR A 21 5.89 15.62 -7.30
N LYS A 22 5.00 15.47 -8.29
CA LYS A 22 4.40 16.60 -9.02
C LYS A 22 3.49 17.47 -8.14
N MET A 23 2.74 16.87 -7.23
CA MET A 23 1.88 17.60 -6.28
C MET A 23 2.69 18.36 -5.23
N GLY A 24 3.95 17.97 -5.00
CA GLY A 24 4.87 18.60 -4.07
C GLY A 24 4.49 18.33 -2.61
N GLY A 25 5.03 19.16 -1.71
CA GLY A 25 4.85 19.00 -0.28
C GLY A 25 5.81 17.99 0.35
N THR A 26 5.70 17.85 1.67
CA THR A 26 6.55 16.95 2.48
C THR A 26 6.05 15.51 2.40
N ALA A 27 6.85 14.56 2.87
CA ALA A 27 6.42 13.16 2.98
C ALA A 27 5.22 13.00 3.94
N ALA A 28 5.10 13.83 4.96
CA ALA A 28 3.96 13.84 5.88
C ALA A 28 2.67 14.28 5.17
N GLN A 29 2.74 15.37 4.41
CA GLN A 29 1.63 15.89 3.61
C GLN A 29 1.19 14.90 2.54
N GLY A 30 2.14 14.21 1.90
CA GLY A 30 1.87 13.12 0.96
C GLY A 30 1.13 11.96 1.63
N THR A 31 1.58 11.55 2.81
CA THR A 31 0.97 10.44 3.58
C THR A 31 -0.47 10.78 3.96
N LEU A 32 -0.69 11.94 4.57
CA LEU A 32 -2.01 12.39 5.00
C LEU A 32 -2.95 12.65 3.82
N GLY A 33 -2.45 13.26 2.75
CA GLY A 33 -3.24 13.47 1.54
C GLY A 33 -3.73 12.13 0.99
N MET A 34 -2.82 11.16 0.87
CA MET A 34 -3.17 9.83 0.37
C MET A 34 -4.21 9.12 1.26
N THR A 35 -4.09 9.24 2.59
CA THR A 35 -5.01 8.60 3.53
C THR A 35 -6.38 9.29 3.58
N PHE A 36 -6.44 10.61 3.43
CA PHE A 36 -7.74 11.29 3.27
C PHE A 36 -8.41 10.93 1.96
N GLY A 37 -7.65 10.78 0.87
CA GLY A 37 -8.17 10.28 -0.40
C GLY A 37 -8.71 8.85 -0.28
N SER A 38 -8.00 7.97 0.43
CA SER A 38 -8.48 6.61 0.68
C SER A 38 -9.68 6.56 1.62
N LEU A 39 -9.79 7.47 2.60
CA LEU A 39 -10.95 7.58 3.49
C LEU A 39 -12.22 7.94 2.72
N VAL A 40 -12.16 8.96 1.86
CA VAL A 40 -13.31 9.32 1.02
C VAL A 40 -13.71 8.13 0.16
N PHE A 41 -12.73 7.45 -0.45
CA PHE A 41 -13.00 6.29 -1.28
C PHE A 41 -13.59 5.11 -0.49
N GLY A 42 -13.07 4.83 0.69
CA GLY A 42 -13.51 3.72 1.53
C GLY A 42 -14.90 3.94 2.12
N LEU A 43 -15.22 5.17 2.51
CA LEU A 43 -16.57 5.54 2.93
C LEU A 43 -17.57 5.45 1.77
N LEU A 44 -17.19 5.90 0.56
CA LEU A 44 -18.03 5.76 -0.63
C LEU A 44 -18.28 4.28 -0.96
N THR A 45 -17.24 3.45 -0.93
CA THR A 45 -17.37 2.00 -1.16
C THR A 45 -18.28 1.35 -0.12
N LEU A 46 -18.12 1.71 1.15
CA LEU A 46 -18.96 1.22 2.24
C LEU A 46 -20.43 1.60 2.04
N CYS A 47 -20.71 2.89 1.77
CA CYS A 47 -22.07 3.42 1.69
C CYS A 47 -22.81 3.06 0.40
N VAL A 48 -22.12 3.07 -0.74
CA VAL A 48 -22.75 2.92 -2.07
C VAL A 48 -22.73 1.47 -2.56
N PHE A 49 -21.80 0.64 -2.09
CA PHE A 49 -21.64 -0.73 -2.56
C PHE A 49 -21.86 -1.76 -1.45
N VAL A 50 -21.12 -1.68 -0.33
CA VAL A 50 -21.16 -2.75 0.69
C VAL A 50 -22.49 -2.78 1.43
N ILE A 51 -23.01 -1.62 1.88
CA ILE A 51 -24.29 -1.56 2.60
C ILE A 51 -25.46 -2.02 1.71
N PRO A 52 -25.60 -1.57 0.45
CA PRO A 52 -26.69 -2.03 -0.42
C PRO A 52 -26.58 -3.49 -0.87
N ASN A 53 -25.38 -4.03 -1.09
CA ASN A 53 -25.20 -5.37 -1.63
C ASN A 53 -25.12 -6.47 -0.55
N SER A 54 -24.39 -6.21 0.54
CA SER A 54 -24.10 -7.23 1.58
C SER A 54 -24.89 -7.03 2.86
N GLY A 55 -25.59 -5.90 2.99
CA GLY A 55 -26.43 -5.57 4.14
C GLY A 55 -25.66 -4.98 5.34
N MET A 56 -26.38 -4.27 6.20
CA MET A 56 -25.80 -3.49 7.30
C MET A 56 -25.15 -4.37 8.39
N SER A 57 -25.65 -5.57 8.62
CA SER A 57 -25.07 -6.52 9.60
C SER A 57 -23.70 -7.06 9.17
N PHE A 58 -23.49 -7.22 7.85
CA PHE A 58 -22.20 -7.64 7.30
C PHE A 58 -21.22 -6.47 7.23
N ALA A 59 -21.69 -5.30 6.77
CA ALA A 59 -20.89 -4.08 6.66
C ALA A 59 -20.30 -3.63 8.01
N PHE A 60 -21.03 -3.80 9.12
CA PHE A 60 -20.61 -3.41 10.47
C PHE A 60 -20.13 -4.58 11.33
N ASN A 61 -19.69 -5.68 10.72
CA ASN A 61 -19.18 -6.82 11.48
C ASN A 61 -17.92 -6.43 12.29
N PRO A 62 -17.93 -6.54 13.63
CA PRO A 62 -16.82 -6.10 14.48
C PRO A 62 -15.47 -6.75 14.14
N ARG A 63 -15.49 -8.00 13.64
CA ARG A 63 -14.27 -8.72 13.27
C ARG A 63 -13.63 -8.15 12.01
N ILE A 64 -14.45 -7.85 10.99
CA ILE A 64 -14.01 -7.21 9.75
C ILE A 64 -13.46 -5.81 10.06
N TRP A 65 -14.14 -5.08 10.95
CA TRP A 65 -13.72 -3.77 11.39
C TRP A 65 -12.37 -3.78 12.11
N LEU A 66 -12.16 -4.71 13.05
CA LEU A 66 -10.88 -4.83 13.74
C LEU A 66 -9.75 -5.17 12.77
N VAL A 67 -9.97 -6.13 11.87
CA VAL A 67 -8.98 -6.58 10.89
C VAL A 67 -8.61 -5.44 9.95
N GLY A 68 -9.63 -4.79 9.37
CA GLY A 68 -9.45 -3.65 8.49
C GLY A 68 -8.72 -2.51 9.19
N PHE A 69 -9.20 -2.09 10.35
CA PHE A 69 -8.60 -0.99 11.12
C PHE A 69 -7.11 -1.19 11.41
N VAL A 70 -6.73 -2.35 11.95
CA VAL A 70 -5.33 -2.65 12.29
C VAL A 70 -4.48 -2.77 11.02
N SER A 71 -5.00 -3.40 9.96
CA SER A 71 -4.30 -3.45 8.67
C SER A 71 -4.05 -2.04 8.10
N GLY A 72 -4.99 -1.13 8.30
CA GLY A 72 -4.87 0.27 7.88
C GLY A 72 -3.72 1.00 8.59
N ILE A 73 -3.50 0.73 9.87
CA ILE A 73 -2.37 1.30 10.63
C ILE A 73 -1.03 0.80 10.06
N PHE A 74 -0.90 -0.50 9.78
CA PHE A 74 0.31 -1.04 9.15
C PHE A 74 0.55 -0.43 7.77
N TRP A 75 -0.51 -0.24 6.99
CA TRP A 75 -0.42 0.43 5.70
C TRP A 75 0.05 1.88 5.83
N ALA A 76 -0.37 2.61 6.86
CA ALA A 76 0.09 3.97 7.11
C ALA A 76 1.60 4.02 7.40
N VAL A 77 2.13 3.04 8.15
CA VAL A 77 3.59 2.88 8.36
C VAL A 77 4.30 2.63 7.03
N GLY A 78 3.75 1.73 6.21
CA GLY A 78 4.25 1.42 4.87
C GLY A 78 4.35 2.66 3.99
N THR A 79 3.27 3.41 3.92
CA THR A 79 3.14 4.60 3.06
C THR A 79 4.00 5.77 3.53
N ALA A 80 4.06 6.01 4.84
CA ALA A 80 4.92 7.06 5.39
C ALA A 80 6.39 6.79 5.11
N GLY A 81 6.85 5.55 5.35
CA GLY A 81 8.21 5.13 5.01
C GLY A 81 8.49 5.25 3.52
N GLN A 82 7.50 4.93 2.68
CA GLN A 82 7.62 5.01 1.22
C GLN A 82 7.86 6.47 0.78
N PHE A 83 7.06 7.41 1.26
CA PHE A 83 7.21 8.82 0.90
C PHE A 83 8.47 9.45 1.48
N VAL A 84 8.89 9.08 2.69
CA VAL A 84 10.20 9.49 3.22
C VAL A 84 11.32 8.93 2.33
N GLY A 85 11.22 7.67 1.92
CA GLY A 85 12.12 7.04 0.96
C GLY A 85 12.18 7.82 -0.35
N PHE A 86 11.03 8.19 -0.93
CA PHE A 86 10.96 8.96 -2.18
C PHE A 86 11.57 10.36 -2.06
N LYS A 87 11.45 11.03 -0.91
CA LYS A 87 12.07 12.34 -0.70
C LYS A 87 13.59 12.25 -0.51
N LYS A 88 14.09 11.22 0.17
CA LYS A 88 15.52 11.03 0.45
C LYS A 88 16.28 10.37 -0.70
N LEU A 89 15.66 9.40 -1.36
CA LEU A 89 16.20 8.67 -2.48
C LEU A 89 15.76 9.24 -3.82
N GLY A 90 14.88 10.24 -3.92
CA GLY A 90 14.24 10.54 -5.20
C GLY A 90 13.33 9.41 -5.72
N VAL A 91 12.31 9.77 -6.49
CA VAL A 91 11.30 8.80 -6.94
C VAL A 91 11.85 7.80 -7.97
N SER A 92 12.81 8.20 -8.80
CA SER A 92 13.41 7.32 -9.82
C SER A 92 14.06 6.07 -9.25
N ILE A 93 14.69 6.17 -8.07
CA ILE A 93 15.28 5.03 -7.35
C ILE A 93 14.33 4.47 -6.30
N GLY A 94 13.66 5.34 -5.55
CA GLY A 94 12.82 4.92 -4.43
C GLY A 94 11.64 4.05 -4.86
N GLN A 95 10.98 4.39 -5.98
CA GLN A 95 9.77 3.70 -6.42
C GLN A 95 10.05 2.26 -6.90
N PRO A 96 11.04 2.00 -7.79
CA PRO A 96 11.39 0.64 -8.18
C PRO A 96 11.82 -0.23 -7.00
N LEU A 97 12.69 0.30 -6.12
CA LEU A 97 13.17 -0.44 -4.94
C LEU A 97 12.05 -0.76 -3.95
N SER A 98 11.18 0.22 -3.67
CA SER A 98 10.03 0.01 -2.76
C SER A 98 9.04 -1.00 -3.32
N THR A 99 8.74 -0.93 -4.61
CA THR A 99 7.79 -1.85 -5.26
C THR A 99 8.33 -3.28 -5.28
N ALA A 100 9.60 -3.46 -5.63
CA ALA A 100 10.25 -4.77 -5.62
C ALA A 100 10.35 -5.35 -4.21
N GLY A 101 10.72 -4.53 -3.22
CA GLY A 101 10.74 -4.94 -1.82
C GLY A 101 9.37 -5.47 -1.37
N GLN A 102 8.28 -4.77 -1.72
CA GLN A 102 6.92 -5.22 -1.40
C GLN A 102 6.55 -6.52 -2.11
N ILE A 103 6.83 -6.66 -3.42
CA ILE A 103 6.52 -7.87 -4.18
C ILE A 103 7.27 -9.07 -3.59
N ILE A 104 8.58 -8.93 -3.37
CA ILE A 104 9.43 -9.99 -2.82
C ILE A 104 9.00 -10.33 -1.39
N GLY A 105 8.81 -9.32 -0.53
CA GLY A 105 8.42 -9.51 0.86
C GLY A 105 7.06 -10.21 1.01
N ASN A 106 6.05 -9.77 0.24
CA ASN A 106 4.73 -10.38 0.28
C ASN A 106 4.73 -11.81 -0.30
N ALA A 107 5.48 -12.05 -1.38
CA ALA A 107 5.62 -13.39 -1.94
C ALA A 107 6.27 -14.36 -0.95
N LEU A 108 7.35 -13.95 -0.28
CA LEU A 108 8.02 -14.76 0.75
C LEU A 108 7.13 -15.01 1.96
N LEU A 109 6.37 -14.01 2.42
CA LEU A 109 5.42 -14.19 3.52
C LEU A 109 4.29 -15.15 3.15
N ALA A 110 3.74 -15.04 1.93
CA ALA A 110 2.74 -15.99 1.46
C ALA A 110 3.31 -17.42 1.36
N ALA A 111 4.52 -17.56 0.83
CA ALA A 111 5.19 -18.86 0.71
C ALA A 111 5.45 -19.51 2.08
N VAL A 112 6.01 -18.75 3.04
CA VAL A 112 6.48 -19.27 4.33
C VAL A 112 5.37 -19.29 5.39
N VAL A 113 4.67 -18.17 5.59
CA VAL A 113 3.72 -17.99 6.71
C VAL A 113 2.33 -18.53 6.34
N LEU A 114 1.86 -18.22 5.13
CA LEU A 114 0.60 -18.77 4.64
C LEU A 114 0.79 -20.21 4.13
N GLY A 115 2.03 -20.63 3.85
CA GLY A 115 2.31 -21.98 3.40
C GLY A 115 1.76 -22.24 2.01
N GLU A 116 1.66 -21.23 1.15
CA GLU A 116 1.12 -21.38 -0.21
C GLU A 116 2.04 -22.25 -1.09
N TRP A 117 3.35 -22.28 -0.80
CA TRP A 117 4.32 -23.05 -1.57
C TRP A 117 4.50 -24.45 -0.97
N GLN A 118 3.67 -25.38 -1.45
CA GLN A 118 3.65 -26.77 -0.95
C GLN A 118 4.59 -27.71 -1.73
N THR A 119 4.93 -27.37 -2.98
CA THR A 119 5.73 -28.24 -3.87
C THR A 119 7.10 -27.64 -4.18
N GLY A 120 8.13 -28.48 -4.33
CA GLY A 120 9.48 -28.03 -4.69
C GLY A 120 9.56 -27.21 -5.99
N HIS A 121 8.69 -27.50 -6.97
CA HIS A 121 8.59 -26.70 -8.19
C HIS A 121 8.09 -25.27 -7.93
N MET A 122 7.16 -25.07 -6.98
CA MET A 122 6.67 -23.73 -6.61
C MET A 122 7.79 -22.92 -5.98
N TRP A 123 8.60 -23.54 -5.11
CA TRP A 123 9.79 -22.93 -4.53
C TRP A 123 10.82 -22.55 -5.59
N LEU A 124 11.07 -23.42 -6.57
CA LEU A 124 12.04 -23.15 -7.64
C LEU A 124 11.62 -21.96 -8.52
N PHE A 125 10.42 -22.02 -9.12
CA PHE A 125 9.94 -20.95 -10.00
C PHE A 125 9.70 -19.65 -9.23
N GLY A 126 9.21 -19.74 -8.01
CA GLY A 126 9.02 -18.59 -7.14
C GLY A 126 10.34 -17.89 -6.78
N ALA A 127 11.39 -18.65 -6.45
CA ALA A 127 12.70 -18.09 -6.17
C ALA A 127 13.31 -17.41 -7.41
N ILE A 128 13.20 -18.02 -8.59
CA ILE A 128 13.66 -17.43 -9.86
C ILE A 128 12.94 -16.10 -10.13
N ALA A 129 11.62 -16.06 -9.94
CA ALA A 129 10.84 -14.85 -10.12
C ALA A 129 11.26 -13.73 -9.15
N ILE A 130 11.48 -14.06 -7.87
CA ILE A 130 11.97 -13.12 -6.85
C ILE A 130 13.32 -12.51 -7.26
N ILE A 131 14.25 -13.34 -7.72
CA ILE A 131 15.57 -12.88 -8.18
C ILE A 131 15.43 -11.98 -9.40
N ALA A 132 14.61 -12.37 -10.38
CA ALA A 132 14.39 -11.58 -11.59
C ALA A 132 13.76 -10.21 -11.27
N VAL A 133 12.77 -10.14 -10.37
CA VAL A 133 12.15 -8.90 -9.90
C VAL A 133 13.17 -8.03 -9.17
N GLY A 134 13.97 -8.61 -8.28
CA GLY A 134 15.02 -7.89 -7.56
C GLY A 134 16.06 -7.29 -8.50
N LEU A 135 16.56 -8.07 -9.46
CA LEU A 135 17.51 -7.61 -10.46
C LEU A 135 16.93 -6.51 -11.34
N GLY A 136 15.70 -6.69 -11.86
CA GLY A 136 15.04 -5.68 -12.68
C GLY A 136 14.84 -4.36 -11.94
N ALA A 137 14.51 -4.41 -10.66
CA ALA A 137 14.36 -3.23 -9.82
C ALA A 137 15.68 -2.50 -9.58
N VAL A 138 16.76 -3.24 -9.32
CA VAL A 138 18.10 -2.65 -9.16
C VAL A 138 18.57 -2.01 -10.46
N LEU A 139 18.39 -2.69 -11.61
CA LEU A 139 18.75 -2.15 -12.92
C LEU A 139 17.95 -0.88 -13.27
N THR A 140 16.68 -0.83 -12.89
CA THR A 140 15.82 0.35 -13.07
C THR A 140 16.21 1.49 -12.12
N ALA A 141 16.76 1.16 -10.95
CA ALA A 141 17.20 2.10 -9.93
C ALA A 141 18.67 2.52 -10.09
N LEU A 142 19.34 2.18 -11.19
CA LEU A 142 20.70 2.67 -11.44
C LEU A 142 20.65 4.19 -11.71
N PRO A 143 21.55 4.98 -11.08
CA PRO A 143 21.64 6.41 -11.36
C PRO A 143 21.94 6.65 -12.84
N ASP A 144 21.26 7.64 -13.43
CA ASP A 144 21.50 8.02 -14.80
C ASP A 144 22.80 8.83 -14.89
N SER A 145 23.66 8.51 -15.86
CA SER A 145 24.94 9.19 -16.04
C SER A 145 24.77 10.64 -16.53
N ALA A 146 23.58 10.97 -17.03
CA ALA A 146 23.18 12.31 -17.42
C ALA A 146 22.57 13.14 -16.26
N GLU A 147 22.43 12.57 -15.05
CA GLU A 147 21.81 13.27 -13.91
C GLU A 147 22.74 14.38 -13.37
N PRO A 148 22.25 15.60 -13.12
CA PRO A 148 23.09 16.69 -12.61
C PRO A 148 23.76 16.30 -11.29
N ALA A 149 25.08 16.53 -11.15
CA ALA A 149 25.85 16.17 -9.96
C ALA A 149 25.28 16.71 -8.63
N GLN A 150 24.54 17.82 -8.67
CA GLN A 150 23.85 18.40 -7.52
C GLN A 150 22.66 17.54 -7.02
N ALA A 151 21.99 16.82 -7.92
CA ALA A 151 20.85 15.96 -7.60
C ALA A 151 21.28 14.65 -6.93
N SER A 152 22.43 14.10 -7.34
CA SER A 152 23.02 12.92 -6.71
C SER A 152 23.66 13.23 -5.35
N ALA A 153 24.26 14.42 -5.18
CA ALA A 153 24.90 14.85 -3.93
C ALA A 153 23.92 15.08 -2.76
N ASN A 154 22.66 15.45 -3.03
CA ASN A 154 21.63 15.65 -1.99
C ASN A 154 20.93 14.35 -1.57
N ARG A 155 21.32 13.21 -2.12
CA ARG A 155 20.64 11.93 -1.90
C ARG A 155 21.15 11.25 -0.63
N GLU A 156 20.28 11.09 0.35
CA GLU A 156 20.61 10.37 1.58
C GLU A 156 20.42 8.85 1.40
N MET A 157 21.29 8.20 0.63
CA MET A 157 21.10 6.80 0.21
C MET A 157 20.86 5.84 1.38
N LYS A 158 21.64 5.96 2.47
CA LYS A 158 21.48 5.09 3.66
C LYS A 158 20.15 5.30 4.37
N SER A 159 19.79 6.55 4.66
CA SER A 159 18.55 6.86 5.39
C SER A 159 17.32 6.59 4.53
N GLY A 160 17.41 6.85 3.23
CA GLY A 160 16.37 6.53 2.27
C GLY A 160 16.14 5.03 2.11
N ALA A 161 17.21 4.23 2.04
CA ALA A 161 17.09 2.77 2.00
C ALA A 161 16.46 2.21 3.27
N ILE A 162 16.82 2.73 4.46
CA ILE A 162 16.18 2.36 5.73
C ILE A 162 14.68 2.71 5.71
N ALA A 163 14.31 3.88 5.19
CA ALA A 163 12.91 4.27 5.06
C ALA A 163 12.12 3.34 4.12
N VAL A 164 12.73 2.90 3.01
CA VAL A 164 12.13 1.91 2.10
C VAL A 164 12.03 0.52 2.75
N LEU A 165 12.99 0.12 3.59
CA LEU A 165 12.90 -1.13 4.34
C LEU A 165 11.76 -1.09 5.36
N ILE A 166 11.66 -0.01 6.15
CA ILE A 166 10.54 0.19 7.10
C ILE A 166 9.21 0.20 6.35
N SER A 167 9.16 0.87 5.19
CA SER A 167 7.99 0.87 4.31
C SER A 167 7.59 -0.53 3.89
N THR A 168 8.56 -1.32 3.44
CA THR A 168 8.36 -2.70 2.99
C THR A 168 7.81 -3.55 4.13
N LEU A 169 8.38 -3.45 5.33
CA LEU A 169 7.88 -4.15 6.52
C LEU A 169 6.45 -3.73 6.89
N GLY A 170 6.12 -2.44 6.79
CA GLY A 170 4.76 -1.94 7.01
C GLY A 170 3.76 -2.54 6.03
N PHE A 171 4.10 -2.57 4.74
CA PHE A 171 3.25 -3.19 3.70
C PHE A 171 3.16 -4.71 3.82
N MET A 172 4.24 -5.37 4.24
CA MET A 172 4.27 -6.79 4.56
C MET A 172 3.30 -7.13 5.68
N MET A 173 3.31 -6.34 6.77
CA MET A 173 2.38 -6.50 7.89
C MET A 173 0.94 -6.22 7.47
N TYR A 174 0.72 -5.18 6.67
CA TYR A 174 -0.58 -4.88 6.06
C TYR A 174 -1.12 -6.07 5.25
N PHE A 175 -0.28 -6.74 4.47
CA PHE A 175 -0.68 -7.89 3.66
C PHE A 175 -0.91 -9.14 4.51
N ILE A 176 0.02 -9.51 5.39
CA ILE A 176 -0.06 -10.79 6.10
C ILE A 176 -1.13 -10.81 7.19
N PHE A 177 -1.39 -9.67 7.85
CA PHE A 177 -2.31 -9.60 8.97
C PHE A 177 -3.74 -10.07 8.64
N PRO A 178 -4.44 -9.54 7.62
CA PRO A 178 -5.77 -10.01 7.26
C PRO A 178 -5.77 -11.46 6.77
N ASN A 179 -4.73 -11.89 6.04
CA ASN A 179 -4.61 -13.25 5.54
C ASN A 179 -4.35 -14.28 6.64
N LEU A 180 -3.55 -13.93 7.65
CA LEU A 180 -3.29 -14.78 8.80
C LEU A 180 -4.53 -14.91 9.68
N LEU A 181 -5.27 -13.82 9.92
CA LEU A 181 -6.51 -13.86 10.70
C LEU A 181 -7.63 -14.64 10.01
N ASN A 182 -7.66 -14.65 8.68
CA ASN A 182 -8.46 -15.59 7.92
C ASN A 182 -8.01 -17.04 8.21
N LYS A 183 -6.73 -17.36 8.00
CA LYS A 183 -6.18 -18.71 8.17
C LYS A 183 -6.33 -19.26 9.59
N VAL A 184 -6.29 -18.40 10.61
CA VAL A 184 -6.48 -18.75 12.03
C VAL A 184 -7.96 -18.94 12.39
N GLY A 185 -8.89 -18.69 11.47
CA GLY A 185 -10.33 -18.89 11.67
C GLY A 185 -11.01 -17.79 12.48
N TYR A 186 -10.33 -16.68 12.77
CA TYR A 186 -10.95 -15.50 13.37
C TYR A 186 -12.07 -14.95 12.46
N ILE A 187 -11.84 -15.06 11.15
CA ILE A 187 -12.82 -14.78 10.10
C ILE A 187 -13.20 -16.13 9.48
N THR A 188 -14.46 -16.51 9.62
CA THR A 188 -14.95 -17.80 9.11
C THR A 188 -14.93 -17.81 7.58
N ASP A 189 -14.59 -18.94 6.97
CA ASP A 189 -14.55 -19.11 5.51
C ASP A 189 -15.89 -18.73 4.83
N HIS A 190 -17.00 -18.90 5.54
CA HIS A 190 -18.32 -18.49 5.06
C HIS A 190 -18.47 -16.97 4.91
N VAL A 191 -17.77 -16.17 5.72
CA VAL A 191 -17.74 -14.71 5.62
C VAL A 191 -16.71 -14.27 4.58
N HIS A 192 -15.59 -15.01 4.48
CA HIS A 192 -14.52 -14.68 3.55
C HIS A 192 -14.84 -15.05 2.09
N ASN A 193 -15.51 -16.17 1.84
CA ASN A 193 -15.82 -16.66 0.48
C ASN A 193 -17.24 -16.30 0.00
N GLN A 194 -18.01 -15.55 0.79
CA GLN A 194 -19.30 -15.04 0.36
C GLN A 194 -19.12 -14.16 -0.89
N ASN A 195 -19.92 -14.43 -1.94
CA ASN A 195 -19.82 -13.78 -3.24
C ASN A 195 -18.39 -13.74 -3.83
N LYS A 196 -17.70 -14.89 -3.82
CA LYS A 196 -16.31 -15.06 -4.31
C LYS A 196 -15.27 -14.21 -3.55
N GLY A 197 -15.60 -13.74 -2.35
CA GLY A 197 -14.73 -12.92 -1.51
C GLY A 197 -14.71 -11.43 -1.83
N LEU A 198 -15.48 -11.00 -2.82
CA LEU A 198 -15.64 -9.59 -3.17
C LEU A 198 -16.22 -8.77 -2.00
N ASP A 199 -17.24 -9.30 -1.35
CA ASP A 199 -17.94 -8.62 -0.26
C ASP A 199 -17.03 -8.40 0.94
N TYR A 200 -16.22 -9.40 1.28
CA TYR A 200 -15.25 -9.30 2.37
C TYR A 200 -14.12 -8.30 2.04
N MET A 201 -13.56 -8.39 0.82
CA MET A 201 -12.50 -7.48 0.38
C MET A 201 -12.97 -6.02 0.35
N THR A 202 -14.18 -5.76 -0.15
CA THR A 202 -14.76 -4.41 -0.21
C THR A 202 -15.23 -3.90 1.15
N ALA A 203 -15.73 -4.77 2.03
CA ALA A 203 -16.11 -4.42 3.40
C ALA A 203 -14.92 -4.02 4.29
N ILE A 204 -13.73 -4.58 4.05
CA ILE A 204 -12.50 -4.21 4.77
C ILE A 204 -12.04 -2.78 4.45
N VAL A 205 -12.30 -2.30 3.24
CA VAL A 205 -11.78 -1.01 2.76
C VAL A 205 -12.21 0.16 3.63
N GLY A 206 -13.47 0.19 4.07
CA GLY A 206 -14.00 1.26 4.92
C GLY A 206 -13.23 1.37 6.25
N PRO A 207 -13.27 0.33 7.11
CA PRO A 207 -12.52 0.30 8.37
C PRO A 207 -11.02 0.49 8.19
N GLN A 208 -10.44 -0.08 7.12
CA GLN A 208 -9.03 0.09 6.80
C GLN A 208 -8.67 1.54 6.53
N SER A 209 -9.48 2.26 5.76
CA SER A 209 -9.22 3.68 5.46
C SER A 209 -9.25 4.56 6.71
N ILE A 210 -10.09 4.24 7.69
CA ILE A 210 -10.10 4.90 9.01
C ILE A 210 -8.80 4.63 9.77
N GLY A 211 -8.37 3.37 9.79
CA GLY A 211 -7.09 2.97 10.39
C GLY A 211 -5.88 3.63 9.72
N GLN A 212 -5.91 3.79 8.40
CA GLN A 212 -4.87 4.49 7.62
C GLN A 212 -4.76 5.95 8.03
N VAL A 213 -5.89 6.65 8.15
CA VAL A 213 -5.91 8.06 8.57
C VAL A 213 -5.37 8.20 9.98
N LEU A 214 -5.86 7.41 10.94
CA LEU A 214 -5.37 7.46 12.33
C LEU A 214 -3.88 7.11 12.44
N GLY A 215 -3.43 6.06 11.75
CA GLY A 215 -2.01 5.70 11.67
C GLY A 215 -1.17 6.82 11.09
N ALA A 216 -1.66 7.48 10.03
CA ALA A 216 -0.96 8.62 9.42
C ALA A 216 -0.89 9.82 10.37
N PHE A 217 -1.95 10.14 11.11
CA PHE A 217 -1.92 11.17 12.15
C PHE A 217 -0.85 10.85 13.21
N ILE A 218 -0.81 9.61 13.72
CA ILE A 218 0.17 9.20 14.72
C ILE A 218 1.59 9.36 14.16
N ILE A 219 1.84 8.88 12.95
CA ILE A 219 3.18 8.94 12.33
C ILE A 219 3.58 10.39 12.06
N VAL A 220 2.69 11.22 11.51
CA VAL A 220 3.01 12.61 11.17
C VAL A 220 3.27 13.45 12.43
N ILE A 221 2.46 13.27 13.47
CA ILE A 221 2.57 14.06 14.71
C ILE A 221 3.77 13.60 15.53
N PHE A 222 3.94 12.29 15.76
CA PHE A 222 4.93 11.78 16.71
C PHE A 222 6.28 11.44 16.06
N PHE A 223 6.29 10.88 14.85
CA PHE A 223 7.53 10.44 14.20
C PHE A 223 8.11 11.48 13.25
N MET A 224 7.28 12.07 12.39
CA MET A 224 7.73 13.09 11.44
C MET A 224 7.80 14.49 12.08
N LYS A 225 7.13 14.70 13.22
CA LYS A 225 7.06 15.96 13.97
C LYS A 225 6.60 17.16 13.12
N GLU A 226 5.84 16.89 12.07
CA GLU A 226 5.32 17.90 11.13
C GLU A 226 3.84 18.24 11.42
N GLY A 227 3.37 17.99 12.65
CA GLY A 227 1.98 18.24 13.04
C GLY A 227 1.49 19.69 12.88
N LYS A 228 2.38 20.67 12.72
CA LYS A 228 2.02 22.08 12.49
C LYS A 228 1.78 22.42 11.02
N THR A 229 2.44 21.73 10.09
CA THR A 229 2.38 21.97 8.63
C THR A 229 1.52 20.92 7.90
N MET A 230 0.89 20.03 8.67
CA MET A 230 0.19 18.86 8.17
C MET A 230 -1.10 19.14 7.38
N PHE A 231 -1.68 20.34 7.47
CA PHE A 231 -2.91 20.74 6.75
C PHE A 231 -2.69 21.81 5.68
N GLU A 232 -1.44 22.06 5.30
CA GLU A 232 -1.15 23.02 4.25
C GLU A 232 -1.59 22.53 2.86
N LYS A 233 -1.48 23.41 1.86
CA LYS A 233 -1.90 23.15 0.47
C LYS A 233 -1.30 21.85 -0.11
N GLY A 234 -0.13 21.42 0.36
CA GLY A 234 0.50 20.16 -0.04
C GLY A 234 -0.37 18.93 0.28
N THR A 235 -1.00 18.89 1.45
CA THR A 235 -1.84 17.75 1.88
C THR A 235 -3.08 17.62 1.01
N TRP A 236 -3.76 18.73 0.74
CA TRP A 236 -4.96 18.77 -0.08
C TRP A 236 -4.69 18.39 -1.55
N ARG A 237 -3.55 18.82 -2.11
CA ARG A 237 -3.13 18.40 -3.46
C ARG A 237 -2.83 16.91 -3.53
N ASN A 238 -2.22 16.36 -2.49
CA ASN A 238 -1.94 14.95 -2.39
C ASN A 238 -3.19 14.08 -2.11
N MET A 239 -4.38 14.65 -1.86
CA MET A 239 -5.62 13.85 -1.82
C MET A 239 -5.94 13.19 -3.17
N VAL A 240 -5.52 13.83 -4.28
CA VAL A 240 -5.71 13.29 -5.62
C VAL A 240 -4.94 11.98 -5.81
N THR A 241 -3.78 11.81 -5.15
CA THR A 241 -2.99 10.57 -5.24
C THR A 241 -3.74 9.42 -4.56
N GLY A 242 -4.36 9.67 -3.40
CA GLY A 242 -5.22 8.71 -2.72
C GLY A 242 -6.45 8.32 -3.53
N LEU A 243 -7.18 9.32 -4.07
CA LEU A 243 -8.38 9.09 -4.87
C LEU A 243 -8.10 8.36 -6.20
N GLY A 244 -7.00 8.69 -6.87
CA GLY A 244 -6.61 8.05 -8.13
C GLY A 244 -6.16 6.61 -7.95
N THR A 245 -5.42 6.32 -6.88
CA THR A 245 -4.89 4.98 -6.59
C THR A 245 -6.01 4.02 -6.19
N TRP A 246 -6.96 4.48 -5.37
CA TRP A 246 -8.03 3.63 -4.85
C TRP A 246 -9.20 3.42 -5.82
N LYS A 247 -9.52 4.41 -6.68
CA LYS A 247 -10.47 4.20 -7.79
C LYS A 247 -10.05 3.04 -8.70
N CYS A 248 -8.75 2.89 -8.95
CA CYS A 248 -8.20 1.81 -9.78
C CYS A 248 -8.18 0.45 -9.06
N LEU A 249 -8.02 0.43 -7.74
CA LEU A 249 -8.08 -0.80 -6.94
C LEU A 249 -9.51 -1.38 -6.93
N TYR A 250 -10.54 -0.54 -6.90
CA TYR A 250 -11.93 -0.98 -6.93
C TYR A 250 -12.39 -1.55 -8.27
N VAL A 251 -11.85 -1.07 -9.39
CA VAL A 251 -12.06 -1.67 -10.72
C VAL A 251 -11.49 -3.10 -10.78
N TYR A 252 -10.42 -3.37 -10.03
CA TYR A 252 -9.85 -4.71 -9.91
C TYR A 252 -10.68 -5.63 -9.01
N PHE A 253 -11.27 -5.11 -7.94
CA PHE A 253 -12.15 -5.90 -7.08
C PHE A 253 -13.53 -6.16 -7.71
N SER A 254 -14.08 -5.24 -8.50
CA SER A 254 -15.44 -5.37 -9.07
C SER A 254 -15.58 -6.35 -10.26
N CYS A 255 -14.55 -7.15 -10.56
CA CYS A 255 -14.53 -8.17 -11.63
C CYS A 255 -14.21 -9.56 -11.06
#